data_AF-C6WQL1-F1
#
_entry.id   AF-C6WQL1-F1
#
_cell.length_a   1.000
_cell.length_b   1.000
_cell.length_c   1.000
_cell.angle_alpha   90.00
_cell.angle_beta   90.00
_cell.angle_gamma   90.00
#
_symmetry.space_group_name_H-M   'P 1'
#
loop_
_entity.id
_entity.type
_entity.pdbx_description
1 polymer ?
#
loop_
_entity_poly.entity_id
_entity_poly.type
_entity_poly.pdbx_seq_one_letter_code
_entity_poly.pdbx_strand_id
1 'polypeptide(L)'
;MNARPSEPRHWQAAAEPSDYYTGGPTWASDPAGHALLRINRAGGPAEATAQAATEAVLVLHSIRRILLWTAVLLPLAVVLGALLLSMEPTR
;
A
#
# COMPACT_ATOMS: atom_id res chain seq x y z
N MET A 1 26.65 -43.39 24.67
CA MET A 1 25.44 -42.70 25.13
C MET A 1 25.64 -41.21 24.94
N ASN A 2 24.79 -40.62 24.08
CA ASN A 2 24.80 -39.22 23.65
C ASN A 2 23.95 -38.37 24.59
N ALA A 3 24.39 -37.15 24.90
CA ALA A 3 23.54 -35.97 25.03
C ALA A 3 24.40 -34.71 24.91
N ARG A 4 24.37 -34.05 23.75
CA ARG A 4 24.79 -32.64 23.64
C ARG A 4 23.61 -31.76 24.12
N PRO A 5 23.87 -30.62 24.79
CA PRO A 5 22.81 -29.71 25.20
C PRO A 5 22.09 -29.16 23.97
N SER A 6 20.77 -29.25 23.97
CA SER A 6 19.89 -28.66 22.95
C SER A 6 19.90 -27.14 23.09
N GLU A 7 20.61 -26.45 22.20
CA GLU A 7 20.40 -25.02 21.97
C GLU A 7 18.95 -24.79 21.53
N PRO A 8 18.20 -23.87 22.17
CA PRO A 8 16.89 -23.51 21.66
C PRO A 8 17.08 -22.56 20.46
N ARG A 9 17.16 -23.13 19.26
CA ARG A 9 16.96 -22.41 17.98
C ARG A 9 15.51 -21.96 17.90
N HIS A 10 15.22 -20.72 18.29
CA HIS A 10 13.89 -20.12 18.10
C HIS A 10 13.91 -18.65 17.66
N TRP A 11 15.08 -18.00 17.61
CA TRP A 11 15.25 -16.65 17.07
C TRP A 11 15.58 -16.63 15.56
N GLN A 12 15.59 -17.80 14.91
CA GLN A 12 15.83 -17.98 13.47
C GLN A 12 14.57 -18.40 12.69
N ALA A 13 13.39 -18.03 13.18
CA ALA A 13 12.36 -17.64 12.23
C ALA A 13 12.82 -16.30 11.63
N ALA A 14 13.78 -16.38 10.71
CA ALA A 14 13.92 -15.37 9.69
C ALA A 14 12.52 -15.23 9.11
N ALA A 15 11.81 -14.17 9.50
CA ALA A 15 10.72 -13.67 8.69
C ALA A 15 11.32 -13.53 7.30
N GLU A 16 10.97 -14.46 6.40
CA GLU A 16 11.52 -14.41 5.06
C GLU A 16 11.25 -13.01 4.52
N PRO A 17 12.29 -12.29 4.05
CA PRO A 17 12.10 -10.91 3.63
C PRO A 17 11.18 -10.78 2.40
N SER A 18 10.75 -11.89 1.80
CA SER A 18 9.82 -11.94 0.68
C SER A 18 8.41 -11.47 1.02
N ASP A 19 8.04 -11.47 2.30
CA ASP A 19 6.71 -11.02 2.76
C ASP A 19 6.72 -9.58 3.30
N TYR A 20 7.86 -8.88 3.22
CA TYR A 20 7.82 -7.43 3.21
C TYR A 20 7.15 -7.00 1.91
N TYR A 21 5.83 -6.83 2.01
CA TYR A 21 4.99 -6.03 1.13
C TYR A 21 5.74 -4.77 0.69
N THR A 22 6.51 -4.92 -0.39
CA THR A 22 7.19 -3.86 -1.13
C THR A 22 6.22 -3.21 -2.12
N GLY A 23 4.99 -3.72 -2.20
CA GLY A 23 3.87 -3.00 -2.76
C GLY A 23 3.33 -2.04 -1.71
N GLY A 24 3.35 -0.74 -2.02
CA GLY A 24 2.42 0.21 -1.41
C GLY A 24 0.97 -0.31 -1.45
N PRO A 25 0.02 0.35 -0.78
CA PRO A 25 -1.30 -0.19 -0.44
C PRO A 25 -1.82 -1.12 -1.54
N THR A 26 -1.82 -2.42 -1.26
CA THR A 26 -2.41 -3.38 -2.18
C THR A 26 -3.90 -3.10 -2.12
N TRP A 27 -4.45 -2.64 -3.25
CA TRP A 27 -5.88 -2.54 -3.46
C TRP A 27 -6.43 -3.97 -3.57
N ALA A 28 -6.36 -4.71 -2.47
CA ALA A 28 -7.17 -5.89 -2.28
C ALA A 28 -8.63 -5.47 -2.51
N SER A 29 -9.46 -6.36 -3.03
CA SER A 29 -10.88 -6.10 -3.27
C SER A 29 -11.63 -5.60 -2.03
N ASP A 30 -11.07 -5.82 -0.83
CA ASP A 30 -11.53 -5.25 0.43
C ASP A 30 -10.36 -4.69 1.27
N PRO A 31 -9.93 -3.44 1.01
CA PRO A 31 -8.84 -2.81 1.76
C PRO A 31 -9.24 -2.50 3.21
N ALA A 32 -10.54 -2.31 3.48
CA ALA A 32 -11.06 -2.04 4.82
C ALA A 32 -11.01 -3.30 5.69
N GLY A 33 -11.43 -4.45 5.17
CA GLY A 33 -11.33 -5.74 5.86
C GLY A 33 -9.90 -6.11 6.22
N HIS A 34 -8.96 -5.89 5.30
CA HIS A 34 -7.53 -6.12 5.57
C HIS A 34 -6.95 -5.17 6.63
N ALA A 35 -7.35 -3.90 6.64
CA ALA A 35 -6.92 -2.95 7.67
C ALA A 35 -7.49 -3.33 9.06
N LEU A 36 -8.76 -3.71 9.11
CA LEU A 36 -9.41 -4.17 10.35
C LEU A 36 -8.76 -5.45 10.91
N LEU A 37 -8.36 -6.39 10.05
CA LEU A 37 -7.62 -7.58 10.47
C LEU A 37 -6.25 -7.24 11.08
N ARG A 38 -5.54 -6.24 10.54
CA ARG A 38 -4.26 -5.77 11.11
C ARG A 38 -4.45 -5.10 12.47
N ILE A 39 -5.48 -4.26 12.59
CA ILE A 39 -5.84 -3.60 13.86
C ILE A 39 -6.25 -4.63 14.92
N ASN A 40 -7.02 -5.66 14.54
CA ASN A 40 -7.48 -6.70 15.46
C ASN A 40 -6.34 -7.61 15.96
N ARG A 41 -5.27 -7.79 15.17
CA ARG A 41 -4.06 -8.52 15.59
C ARG A 41 -3.11 -7.73 16.50
N ALA A 42 -3.39 -6.45 16.78
CA ALA A 42 -2.55 -5.66 17.67
C ALA A 42 -2.58 -6.24 19.10
N GLY A 43 -1.44 -6.25 19.79
CA GLY A 43 -1.29 -6.84 21.13
C GLY A 43 -1.98 -6.04 22.24
N GLY A 44 -2.47 -4.84 21.92
CA GLY A 44 -3.23 -4.00 22.84
C GLY A 44 -3.84 -2.76 22.17
N PRO A 45 -4.70 -2.02 22.91
CA PRO A 45 -5.44 -0.86 22.37
C PRO A 45 -4.54 0.29 21.91
N ALA A 46 -3.37 0.49 22.54
CA ALA A 46 -2.41 1.50 22.12
C ALA A 46 -1.79 1.18 20.74
N GLU A 47 -1.42 -0.08 20.52
CA GLU A 47 -0.88 -0.55 19.24
C GLU A 47 -1.94 -0.52 18.13
N ALA A 48 -3.18 -0.91 18.44
CA ALA A 48 -4.31 -0.81 17.53
C ALA A 48 -4.57 0.63 17.06
N THR A 49 -4.45 1.60 17.98
CA THR A 49 -4.65 3.02 17.68
C THR A 49 -3.51 3.58 16.82
N ALA A 50 -2.27 3.22 17.13
CA ALA A 50 -1.11 3.61 16.32
C ALA A 50 -1.22 3.06 14.89
N GLN A 51 -1.61 1.78 14.74
CA GLN A 51 -1.83 1.16 13.43
C GLN A 51 -2.95 1.88 12.66
N ALA A 52 -4.08 2.16 13.29
CA ALA A 52 -5.19 2.88 12.65
C ALA A 52 -4.78 4.28 12.17
N ALA A 53 -3.97 5.00 12.95
CA ALA A 53 -3.44 6.31 12.55
C ALA A 53 -2.51 6.22 11.33
N THR A 54 -1.60 5.23 11.31
CA THR A 54 -0.71 5.00 10.16
C THR A 54 -1.50 4.69 8.88
N GLU A 55 -2.49 3.81 8.96
CA GLU A 55 -3.35 3.47 7.82
C GLU A 55 -4.12 4.70 7.32
N ALA A 56 -4.65 5.54 8.23
CA ALA A 56 -5.35 6.77 7.86
C ALA A 56 -4.43 7.77 7.11
N VAL A 57 -3.18 7.92 7.55
CA VAL A 57 -2.19 8.77 6.87
C VAL A 57 -1.87 8.23 5.47
N LEU A 58 -1.74 6.91 5.32
CA LEU A 58 -1.50 6.28 4.01
C LEU A 58 -2.67 6.52 3.05
N VAL A 59 -3.91 6.41 3.55
CA VAL A 59 -5.11 6.70 2.76
C VAL A 59 -5.13 8.17 2.33
N LEU A 60 -4.90 9.11 3.26
CA LEU A 60 -4.89 10.53 2.96
C LEU A 60 -3.79 10.90 1.95
N HIS A 61 -2.59 10.35 2.11
CA HIS A 61 -1.49 10.54 1.18
C HIS A 61 -1.83 9.99 -0.22
N SER A 62 -2.48 8.82 -0.28
CA SER A 62 -2.91 8.19 -1.53
C SER A 62 -3.97 9.02 -2.24
N ILE A 63 -4.99 9.51 -1.52
CA ILE A 63 -6.01 10.42 -2.06
C ILE A 63 -5.35 11.69 -2.62
N ARG A 64 -4.46 12.32 -1.85
CA ARG A 64 -3.73 13.51 -2.32
C ARG A 64 -2.97 13.23 -3.60
N ARG A 65 -2.26 12.11 -3.68
CA ARG A 65 -1.52 11.71 -4.87
C ARG A 65 -2.45 11.50 -6.06
N ILE A 66 -3.56 10.79 -5.89
CA ILE A 66 -4.56 10.58 -6.96
C ILE A 66 -5.10 11.92 -7.46
N LEU A 67 -5.50 12.81 -6.54
CA LEU A 67 -6.01 14.13 -6.89
C LEU A 67 -4.99 14.94 -7.71
N LEU A 68 -3.73 14.96 -7.28
CA LEU A 68 -2.65 15.65 -8.00
C LEU A 68 -2.44 15.06 -9.40
N TRP A 69 -2.39 13.74 -9.53
CA TRP A 69 -2.24 13.09 -10.83
C TRP A 69 -3.45 13.36 -11.73
N THR A 70 -4.67 13.29 -11.20
CA THR A 70 -5.88 13.61 -11.99
C THR A 70 -5.90 15.08 -12.42
N ALA A 71 -5.49 16.00 -11.55
CA ALA A 71 -5.42 17.42 -11.86
C ALA A 71 -4.40 17.76 -12.94
N VAL A 72 -3.36 16.93 -13.12
CA VAL A 72 -2.35 17.10 -14.17
C VAL A 72 -2.70 16.34 -15.44
N LEU A 73 -3.07 15.06 -15.31
CA LEU A 73 -3.30 14.16 -16.45
C LEU A 73 -4.57 14.51 -17.20
N LEU A 74 -5.63 14.94 -16.51
CA LEU A 74 -6.90 15.26 -17.15
C LEU A 74 -6.79 16.47 -18.11
N PRO A 75 -6.27 17.64 -17.69
CA PRO A 75 -6.07 18.74 -18.65
C PRO A 75 -5.05 18.39 -19.73
N LEU A 76 -3.99 17.65 -19.40
CA LEU A 76 -3.01 17.21 -20.40
C LEU A 76 -3.66 16.33 -21.49
N ALA A 77 -4.51 15.39 -21.11
CA ALA A 77 -5.24 14.54 -22.03
C ALA A 77 -6.21 15.35 -22.91
N VAL A 78 -6.89 16.34 -22.33
CA VAL A 78 -7.78 17.25 -23.08
C VAL A 78 -7.01 18.06 -24.11
N VAL A 79 -5.88 18.67 -23.73
CA VAL A 79 -5.03 19.45 -24.63
C VAL A 79 -4.48 18.57 -25.76
N LEU A 80 -3.99 17.38 -25.42
CA LEU A 80 -3.47 16.45 -26.42
C LEU A 80 -4.57 15.98 -27.39
N GLY A 81 -5.77 15.68 -26.89
CA GLY A 81 -6.92 15.34 -27.72
C GLY A 81 -7.32 16.48 -28.67
N ALA A 82 -7.37 17.71 -28.17
CA ALA A 82 -7.67 18.89 -28.99
C ALA A 82 -6.61 19.12 -30.08
N LEU A 83 -5.33 18.94 -29.75
CA LEU A 83 -4.24 19.05 -30.71
C LEU A 83 -4.35 17.98 -31.81
N LEU A 84 -4.65 16.73 -31.45
CA LEU A 84 -4.83 15.64 -32.41
C LEU A 84 -5.98 15.94 -33.38
N LEU A 85 -7.12 16.42 -32.87
CA LEU A 85 -8.26 16.83 -33.70
C LEU A 85 -7.92 18.02 -34.62
N SER A 86 -7.04 18.93 -34.16
CA SER A 86 -6.60 20.07 -34.97
C SER A 86 -5.65 19.69 -36.11
N MET A 87 -5.01 18.52 -36.00
CA MET A 87 -4.07 17.99 -36.98
C MET A 87 -4.75 17.09 -38.02
N GLU A 88 -6.05 16.81 -37.90
CA GLU A 88 -6.80 16.13 -38.96
C GLU A 88 -6.85 17.05 -40.20
N PRO A 89 -6.19 16.68 -41.32
CA PRO A 89 -6.21 17.50 -42.51
C PRO A 89 -7.62 17.46 -43.09
N THR A 90 -8.26 18.62 -43.21
CA THR A 90 -9.53 18.78 -43.94
C THR A 90 -9.37 18.22 -45.34
N ARG A 91 -9.97 17.06 -45.60
CA ARG A 91 -10.21 16.53 -46.94
C ARG A 91 -11.57 17.00 -47.44
#